data_AF-A0A7X7KZ22-F1
#
_entry.id   AF-A0A7X7KZ22-F1
#
_cell.length_a   1.000
_cell.length_b   1.000
_cell.length_c   1.000
_cell.angle_alpha   90.00
_cell.angle_beta   90.00
_cell.angle_gamma   90.00
#
_symmetry.space_group_name_H-M   'P 1'
#
loop_
_entity.id
_entity.type
_entity.pdbx_description
1 polymer ?
#
loop_
_entity_poly.entity_id
_entity_poly.type
_entity_poly.pdbx_seq_one_letter_code
_entity_poly.pdbx_strand_id
1 'polypeptide(L)'
;MGDSSDRTGYTYGSVHRPLEPGSGGCHPDQGGAGGGVIHIEATGTVLINGTVSADGQAYRSSQFGGGGSGGSVLIECDTLEGGGRVTARGGSGGSSGGAGGGGRIAVHYASCGGAWPGLRFDTAPGSSGYATTVKRFTGQPGTLWLSDTAILTSGLTPGRLTDVVVHFGSGATWPVASLNVNSNQFRIGTAGFAVEATGDVVIDRSARLDVPNLFCAGSLLVTNGGILRIHADPTNLPHAYGGYLAVTQDVTITTESTLEIESHETNGATPLIRAERVRIAKDGTLSGYGLGLTTAGGGLQSGTDGQRRASGGHGGMGSRGEYSSQAGGGRPVGTPTEPSVGGGGCLAGAGGWGGALIVIEADIVELAGTVNVNGAQNGEAYGGGGAGGGVHIVCRTLTGAPTGLISANGGNGSSTCGGAGGGRIALFYETATPWPGIRFSCSPGSGRSNPHPFEPDQGTLYLADAAALANSLDDNRFRDVTLFVGDLPGWSAATLDIGNCAFRFGATGFVVSVTGDLRVDGGRFG
;
A
#
# COMPACT_ATOMS: atom_id res chain seq x y z
N MET A 1 6.80 3.56 -20.81
CA MET A 1 7.32 2.52 -21.73
C MET A 1 7.20 1.18 -21.01
N GLY A 2 6.58 0.20 -21.67
CA GLY A 2 6.25 -1.14 -21.18
C GLY A 2 5.43 -1.84 -22.28
N ASP A 3 5.61 -3.15 -22.43
CA ASP A 3 5.32 -3.94 -23.63
C ASP A 3 3.85 -3.90 -24.12
N SER A 4 3.72 -4.07 -25.44
CA SER A 4 2.58 -4.03 -26.35
C SER A 4 1.35 -4.93 -26.08
N SER A 5 1.13 -5.39 -24.84
CA SER A 5 -0.01 -6.25 -24.46
C SER A 5 -0.96 -5.70 -23.39
N ASP A 6 -0.72 -4.49 -22.85
CA ASP A 6 -1.60 -3.91 -21.83
C ASP A 6 -2.88 -3.31 -22.44
N ARG A 7 -4.03 -3.94 -22.16
CA ARG A 7 -5.37 -3.49 -22.59
C ARG A 7 -6.01 -2.50 -21.61
N THR A 8 -5.22 -1.67 -20.94
CA THR A 8 -5.66 -0.54 -20.11
C THR A 8 -5.20 0.77 -20.73
N GLY A 9 -6.02 1.82 -20.65
CA GLY A 9 -5.63 3.16 -21.12
C GLY A 9 -4.49 3.72 -20.27
N TYR A 10 -3.40 4.16 -20.92
CA TYR A 10 -2.30 4.85 -20.24
C TYR A 10 -2.66 6.29 -19.88
N THR A 11 -2.03 6.85 -18.85
CA THR A 11 -2.07 8.30 -18.62
C THR A 11 -1.32 9.03 -19.73
N TYR A 12 -1.97 9.99 -20.40
CA TYR A 12 -1.38 10.80 -21.48
C TYR A 12 -1.65 12.29 -21.24
N GLY A 13 -0.93 13.16 -21.93
CA GLY A 13 -1.04 14.62 -21.78
C GLY A 13 -0.19 15.21 -20.64
N SER A 14 -0.09 16.54 -20.64
CA SER A 14 0.68 17.28 -19.64
C SER A 14 -0.15 17.55 -18.38
N VAL A 15 0.41 17.28 -17.20
CA VAL A 15 -0.17 17.72 -15.91
C VAL A 15 -0.23 19.25 -15.84
N HIS A 16 0.81 19.91 -16.37
CA HIS A 16 0.97 21.36 -16.26
C HIS A 16 0.11 22.13 -17.26
N ARG A 17 -0.09 21.60 -18.47
CA ARG A 17 -0.92 22.21 -19.53
C ARG A 17 -1.76 21.14 -20.24
N PRO A 18 -2.86 20.68 -19.64
CA PRO A 18 -3.69 19.62 -20.19
C PRO A 18 -4.57 20.16 -21.32
N LEU A 19 -4.36 19.64 -22.53
CA LEU A 19 -5.07 20.08 -23.75
C LEU A 19 -5.66 18.90 -24.54
N GLU A 20 -5.62 17.69 -23.98
CA GLU A 20 -6.01 16.47 -24.67
C GLU A 20 -7.37 15.99 -24.14
N PRO A 21 -8.31 15.58 -25.02
CA PRO A 21 -9.60 15.07 -24.59
C PRO A 21 -9.45 13.70 -23.90
N GLY A 22 -10.46 13.34 -23.13
CA GLY A 22 -10.60 11.99 -22.59
C GLY A 22 -10.85 10.97 -23.70
N SER A 23 -10.42 9.74 -23.47
CA SER A 23 -10.62 8.61 -24.38
C SER A 23 -11.98 7.97 -24.15
N GLY A 24 -12.58 7.46 -25.23
CA GLY A 24 -13.78 6.63 -25.14
C GLY A 24 -13.51 5.30 -24.42
N GLY A 25 -14.49 4.81 -23.67
CA GLY A 25 -14.47 3.48 -23.09
C GLY A 25 -14.52 2.39 -24.17
N CYS A 26 -14.12 1.17 -23.80
CA CYS A 26 -14.15 0.05 -24.73
C CYS A 26 -15.59 -0.30 -25.17
N HIS A 27 -15.70 -0.99 -26.32
CA HIS A 27 -16.93 -1.38 -27.03
C HIS A 27 -17.48 -0.30 -28.00
N PRO A 28 -17.57 -0.59 -29.33
CA PRO A 28 -17.77 0.42 -30.38
C PRO A 28 -19.01 1.30 -30.21
N ASP A 29 -20.13 0.73 -29.76
CA ASP A 29 -21.39 1.50 -29.63
C ASP A 29 -21.86 1.70 -28.18
N GLN A 30 -21.12 1.16 -27.21
CA GLN A 30 -21.61 1.00 -25.83
C GLN A 30 -20.63 1.51 -24.77
N GLY A 31 -19.38 1.81 -25.16
CA GLY A 31 -18.44 2.53 -24.32
C GLY A 31 -18.91 3.96 -24.07
N GLY A 32 -18.61 4.45 -22.87
CA GLY A 32 -18.83 5.84 -22.51
C GLY A 32 -17.91 6.76 -23.32
N ALA A 33 -18.41 7.92 -23.74
CA ALA A 33 -17.57 8.93 -24.38
C ALA A 33 -16.56 9.52 -23.37
N GLY A 34 -15.35 9.82 -23.82
CA GLY A 34 -14.37 10.53 -23.01
C GLY A 34 -14.78 12.00 -22.77
N GLY A 35 -14.25 12.59 -21.71
CA GLY A 35 -14.49 14.00 -21.38
C GLY A 35 -13.90 14.96 -22.40
N GLY A 36 -14.50 16.15 -22.53
CA GLY A 36 -14.04 17.19 -23.45
C GLY A 36 -12.79 17.94 -22.96
N VAL A 37 -12.37 18.96 -23.71
CA VAL A 37 -11.33 19.91 -23.29
C VAL A 37 -12.00 21.26 -23.02
N ILE A 38 -11.75 21.81 -21.84
CA ILE A 38 -12.13 23.18 -21.47
C ILE A 38 -10.84 23.97 -21.27
N HIS A 39 -10.65 25.01 -22.06
CA HIS A 39 -9.55 25.97 -21.87
C HIS A 39 -10.15 27.36 -21.65
N ILE A 40 -9.89 27.93 -20.48
CA ILE A 40 -10.31 29.27 -20.09
C ILE A 40 -9.04 30.11 -19.95
N GLU A 41 -8.90 31.11 -20.80
CA GLU A 41 -7.83 32.10 -20.74
C GLU A 41 -8.44 33.48 -20.48
N ALA A 42 -8.05 34.11 -19.37
CA ALA A 42 -8.48 35.44 -19.00
C ALA A 42 -7.29 36.26 -18.51
N THR A 43 -7.20 37.53 -18.89
CA THR A 43 -6.12 38.42 -18.42
C THR A 43 -6.38 39.01 -17.03
N GLY A 44 -7.57 38.80 -16.47
CA GLY A 44 -8.00 39.32 -15.17
C GLY A 44 -8.55 38.21 -14.28
N THR A 45 -9.76 38.42 -13.75
CA THR A 45 -10.39 37.49 -12.81
C THR A 45 -11.14 36.35 -13.51
N VAL A 46 -10.94 35.12 -13.05
CA VAL A 46 -11.83 33.98 -13.31
C VAL A 46 -12.62 33.68 -12.04
N LEU A 47 -13.93 33.96 -12.08
CA LEU A 47 -14.87 33.67 -10.99
C LEU A 47 -15.69 32.42 -11.30
N ILE A 48 -15.53 31.37 -10.49
CA ILE A 48 -16.26 30.10 -10.66
C ILE A 48 -17.11 29.83 -9.41
N ASN A 49 -18.41 30.11 -9.52
CA ASN A 49 -19.41 29.75 -8.51
C ASN A 49 -20.25 28.53 -8.90
N GLY A 50 -20.23 28.15 -10.18
CA GLY A 50 -20.91 26.98 -10.73
C GLY A 50 -19.99 25.78 -10.88
N THR A 51 -20.31 24.94 -11.85
CA THR A 51 -19.52 23.75 -12.19
C THR A 51 -18.83 23.92 -13.54
N VAL A 52 -17.53 23.67 -13.59
CA VAL A 52 -16.76 23.45 -14.83
C VAL A 52 -16.46 21.96 -14.91
N SER A 53 -16.97 21.26 -15.93
CA SER A 53 -16.90 19.79 -15.99
C SER A 53 -16.40 19.29 -17.34
N ALA A 54 -15.33 18.49 -17.29
CA ALA A 54 -14.81 17.69 -18.37
C ALA A 54 -14.96 16.18 -18.06
N ASP A 55 -16.06 15.78 -17.43
CA ASP A 55 -16.28 14.39 -17.02
C ASP A 55 -16.47 13.45 -18.22
N GLY A 56 -15.86 12.27 -18.13
CA GLY A 56 -16.14 11.13 -18.99
C GLY A 56 -17.51 10.52 -18.68
N GLN A 57 -18.13 9.93 -19.69
CA GLN A 57 -19.45 9.31 -19.58
C GLN A 57 -19.34 7.85 -19.14
N ALA A 58 -20.36 7.37 -18.43
CA ALA A 58 -20.49 5.96 -18.12
C ALA A 58 -20.80 5.13 -19.39
N TYR A 59 -20.60 3.81 -19.28
CA TYR A 59 -21.09 2.86 -20.27
C TYR A 59 -22.61 3.03 -20.51
N ARG A 60 -23.09 2.70 -21.71
CA ARG A 60 -24.49 2.98 -22.10
C ARG A 60 -25.48 1.90 -21.67
N SER A 61 -25.22 0.62 -22.00
CA SER A 61 -26.20 -0.45 -21.77
C SER A 61 -25.65 -1.87 -21.62
N SER A 62 -24.52 -2.22 -22.26
CA SER A 62 -23.91 -3.56 -22.11
C SER A 62 -23.03 -3.69 -20.89
N GLN A 63 -23.07 -4.87 -20.27
CA GLN A 63 -22.12 -5.29 -19.23
C GLN A 63 -20.65 -5.16 -19.67
N PHE A 64 -20.36 -5.21 -20.97
CA PHE A 64 -18.99 -5.13 -21.52
C PHE A 64 -18.57 -3.71 -21.91
N GLY A 65 -19.44 -2.70 -21.79
CA GLY A 65 -19.10 -1.32 -22.13
C GLY A 65 -18.16 -0.72 -21.08
N GLY A 66 -17.06 -0.12 -21.52
CA GLY A 66 -16.14 0.60 -20.64
C GLY A 66 -16.62 2.03 -20.36
N GLY A 67 -16.21 2.60 -19.24
CA GLY A 67 -16.40 4.02 -18.96
C GLY A 67 -15.40 4.88 -19.73
N GLY A 68 -15.82 6.06 -20.19
CA GLY A 68 -14.93 7.04 -20.82
C GLY A 68 -14.05 7.73 -19.78
N SER A 69 -12.80 8.06 -20.12
CA SER A 69 -11.92 8.77 -19.19
C SER A 69 -12.33 10.23 -19.03
N GLY A 70 -11.96 10.85 -17.91
CA GLY A 70 -12.04 12.30 -17.75
C GLY A 70 -11.22 13.03 -18.81
N GLY A 71 -11.65 14.24 -19.15
CA GLY A 71 -11.00 15.13 -20.11
C GLY A 71 -10.02 16.10 -19.45
N SER A 72 -9.84 17.27 -20.07
CA SER A 72 -8.88 18.28 -19.62
C SER A 72 -9.58 19.59 -19.28
N VAL A 73 -9.17 20.22 -18.17
CA VAL A 73 -9.53 21.59 -17.83
C VAL A 73 -8.25 22.40 -17.60
N LEU A 74 -8.03 23.43 -18.41
CA LEU A 74 -6.95 24.40 -18.25
C LEU A 74 -7.56 25.77 -17.96
N ILE A 75 -7.20 26.37 -16.84
CA ILE A 75 -7.60 27.72 -16.44
C ILE A 75 -6.34 28.57 -16.31
N GLU A 76 -6.27 29.66 -17.05
CA GLU A 76 -5.19 30.64 -17.02
C GLU A 76 -5.81 32.01 -16.71
N CYS A 77 -5.42 32.60 -15.57
CA CYS A 77 -5.96 33.87 -15.10
C CYS A 77 -4.95 34.68 -14.29
N ASP A 78 -5.24 35.96 -14.06
CA ASP A 78 -4.48 36.76 -13.10
C ASP A 78 -4.98 36.49 -11.68
N THR A 79 -6.29 36.60 -11.47
CA THR A 79 -6.94 36.38 -10.17
C THR A 79 -7.96 35.24 -10.22
N LEU A 80 -7.84 34.25 -9.33
CA LEU A 80 -8.80 33.14 -9.20
C LEU A 80 -9.78 33.40 -8.05
N GLU A 81 -11.09 33.29 -8.31
CA GLU A 81 -12.16 33.51 -7.32
C GLU A 81 -13.28 32.46 -7.40
N GLY A 82 -14.06 32.36 -6.33
CA GLY A 82 -15.33 31.63 -6.28
C GLY A 82 -15.37 30.45 -5.31
N GLY A 83 -16.51 29.76 -5.28
CA GLY A 83 -16.80 28.62 -4.40
C GLY A 83 -17.28 27.35 -5.11
N GLY A 84 -17.20 27.36 -6.43
CA GLY A 84 -17.74 26.32 -7.31
C GLY A 84 -16.89 25.04 -7.36
N ARG A 85 -17.15 24.22 -8.38
CA ARG A 85 -16.50 22.92 -8.57
C ARG A 85 -15.88 22.81 -9.95
N VAL A 86 -14.67 22.28 -10.02
CA VAL A 86 -14.01 21.91 -11.27
C VAL A 86 -13.81 20.41 -11.29
N THR A 87 -14.33 19.72 -12.30
CA THR A 87 -14.33 18.25 -12.37
C THR A 87 -13.79 17.73 -13.70
N ALA A 88 -13.08 16.61 -13.62
CA ALA A 88 -12.66 15.83 -14.77
C ALA A 88 -12.70 14.35 -14.38
N ARG A 89 -13.87 13.83 -14.01
CA ARG A 89 -14.02 12.45 -13.52
C ARG A 89 -14.04 11.44 -14.64
N GLY A 90 -13.62 10.21 -14.34
CA GLY A 90 -13.86 9.06 -15.20
C GLY A 90 -15.30 8.56 -15.13
N GLY A 91 -15.79 8.00 -16.22
CA GLY A 91 -17.09 7.34 -16.27
C GLY A 91 -17.03 5.91 -15.76
N SER A 92 -18.13 5.42 -15.17
CA SER A 92 -18.23 4.05 -14.70
C SER A 92 -18.29 3.04 -15.86
N GLY A 93 -17.69 1.86 -15.67
CA GLY A 93 -17.79 0.72 -16.59
C GLY A 93 -18.94 -0.21 -16.21
N GLY A 94 -19.35 -1.07 -17.15
CA GLY A 94 -20.32 -2.14 -16.90
C GLY A 94 -19.78 -3.22 -15.96
N SER A 95 -20.58 -4.24 -15.65
CA SER A 95 -20.18 -5.34 -14.74
C SER A 95 -18.96 -6.15 -15.22
N SER A 96 -18.70 -6.14 -16.52
CA SER A 96 -17.54 -6.76 -17.17
C SER A 96 -16.72 -5.74 -17.99
N GLY A 97 -16.94 -4.44 -17.76
CA GLY A 97 -16.29 -3.33 -18.44
C GLY A 97 -15.39 -2.54 -17.49
N GLY A 98 -14.23 -2.12 -17.98
CA GLY A 98 -13.32 -1.27 -17.20
C GLY A 98 -13.89 0.13 -16.98
N ALA A 99 -13.55 0.75 -15.84
CA ALA A 99 -13.88 2.14 -15.58
C ALA A 99 -12.93 3.10 -16.31
N GLY A 100 -13.40 4.32 -16.59
CA GLY A 100 -12.55 5.40 -17.08
C GLY A 100 -11.68 5.95 -15.95
N GLY A 101 -10.44 6.30 -16.24
CA GLY A 101 -9.58 7.06 -15.32
C GLY A 101 -10.04 8.52 -15.19
N GLY A 102 -9.62 9.18 -14.11
CA GLY A 102 -9.77 10.63 -13.97
C GLY A 102 -8.94 11.40 -15.00
N GLY A 103 -9.37 12.62 -15.27
CA GLY A 103 -8.79 13.55 -16.22
C GLY A 103 -7.77 14.50 -15.58
N ARG A 104 -7.44 15.59 -16.27
CA ARG A 104 -6.41 16.54 -15.81
C ARG A 104 -6.99 17.94 -15.65
N ILE A 105 -6.71 18.56 -14.53
CA ILE A 105 -7.07 19.95 -14.25
C ILE A 105 -5.78 20.72 -13.99
N ALA A 106 -5.59 21.87 -14.62
CA ALA A 106 -4.50 22.79 -14.31
C ALA A 106 -5.05 24.20 -14.12
N VAL A 107 -4.62 24.87 -13.05
CA VAL A 107 -4.99 26.25 -12.76
C VAL A 107 -3.73 27.09 -12.58
N HIS A 108 -3.52 27.98 -13.54
CA HIS A 108 -2.47 28.99 -13.52
C HIS A 108 -3.10 30.31 -13.09
N TYR A 109 -2.65 30.83 -11.94
CA TYR A 109 -3.09 32.11 -11.40
C TYR A 109 -1.88 32.87 -10.85
N ALA A 110 -1.89 34.19 -10.96
CA ALA A 110 -0.89 35.03 -10.31
C ALA A 110 -1.26 35.29 -8.84
N SER A 111 -2.56 35.39 -8.55
CA SER A 111 -3.10 35.62 -7.21
C SER A 111 -4.41 34.86 -7.00
N CYS A 112 -4.64 34.45 -5.77
CA CYS A 112 -5.92 33.92 -5.30
C CYS A 112 -6.58 34.87 -4.27
N GLY A 113 -6.13 36.13 -4.19
CA GLY A 113 -6.67 37.11 -3.25
C GLY A 113 -6.19 36.95 -1.80
N GLY A 114 -5.10 36.20 -1.58
CA GLY A 114 -4.44 36.02 -0.28
C GLY A 114 -4.82 34.75 0.49
N ALA A 115 -5.97 34.14 0.18
CA ALA A 115 -6.38 32.82 0.68
C ALA A 115 -7.11 32.06 -0.43
N TRP A 116 -7.03 30.72 -0.42
CA TRP A 116 -7.65 29.91 -1.47
C TRP A 116 -9.15 30.22 -1.64
N PRO A 117 -9.63 30.58 -2.85
CA PRO A 117 -11.05 30.75 -3.12
C PRO A 117 -11.71 29.39 -2.93
N GLY A 118 -12.86 29.32 -2.28
CA GLY A 118 -13.56 28.08 -1.87
C GLY A 118 -13.91 27.06 -2.96
N LEU A 119 -13.28 27.11 -4.13
CA LEU A 119 -13.21 26.10 -5.18
C LEU A 119 -12.87 24.71 -4.67
N ARG A 120 -13.45 23.72 -5.35
CA ARG A 120 -13.29 22.29 -5.07
C ARG A 120 -12.92 21.54 -6.34
N PHE A 121 -12.11 20.50 -6.20
CA PHE A 121 -11.66 19.68 -7.34
C PHE A 121 -12.02 18.22 -7.16
N ASP A 122 -12.45 17.61 -8.26
CA ASP A 122 -12.77 16.19 -8.31
C ASP A 122 -12.26 15.58 -9.62
N THR A 123 -11.35 14.63 -9.49
CA THR A 123 -10.85 13.84 -10.62
C THR A 123 -10.98 12.35 -10.35
N ALA A 124 -12.01 11.96 -9.61
CA ALA A 124 -12.26 10.57 -9.28
C ALA A 124 -12.29 9.69 -10.53
N PRO A 125 -11.73 8.48 -10.45
CA PRO A 125 -11.97 7.48 -11.48
C PRO A 125 -13.44 7.05 -11.48
N GLY A 126 -13.88 6.48 -12.58
CA GLY A 126 -15.17 5.81 -12.62
C GLY A 126 -15.19 4.56 -11.76
N SER A 127 -16.38 4.09 -11.42
CA SER A 127 -16.54 2.81 -10.72
C SER A 127 -16.50 1.65 -11.72
N SER A 128 -15.74 0.59 -11.42
CA SER A 128 -15.83 -0.66 -12.18
C SER A 128 -16.90 -1.56 -11.56
N GLY A 129 -17.81 -2.11 -12.37
CA GLY A 129 -18.67 -3.20 -11.93
C GLY A 129 -17.94 -4.54 -11.82
N TYR A 130 -16.71 -4.60 -12.37
CA TYR A 130 -15.80 -5.73 -12.26
C TYR A 130 -15.02 -5.65 -10.94
N ALA A 131 -15.28 -6.60 -10.03
CA ALA A 131 -14.59 -6.69 -8.74
C ALA A 131 -13.22 -7.37 -8.92
N THR A 132 -12.15 -6.58 -9.03
CA THR A 132 -10.78 -7.11 -8.95
C THR A 132 -10.13 -6.67 -7.64
N THR A 133 -9.33 -7.56 -7.04
CA THR A 133 -8.49 -7.25 -5.88
C THR A 133 -7.16 -6.57 -6.26
N VAL A 134 -6.98 -6.18 -7.52
CA VAL A 134 -5.71 -5.69 -8.06
C VAL A 134 -5.85 -4.22 -8.47
N LYS A 135 -5.10 -3.32 -7.81
CA LYS A 135 -5.14 -1.84 -8.00
C LYS A 135 -4.90 -1.35 -9.45
N ARG A 136 -4.43 -2.20 -10.37
CA ARG A 136 -4.09 -1.84 -11.76
C ARG A 136 -5.28 -1.78 -12.72
N PHE A 137 -6.42 -2.38 -12.38
CA PHE A 137 -7.60 -2.44 -13.27
C PHE A 137 -8.72 -1.47 -12.86
N THR A 138 -8.55 -0.75 -11.75
CA THR A 138 -9.40 0.40 -11.41
C THR A 138 -8.85 1.63 -12.10
N GLY A 139 -9.73 2.51 -12.61
CA GLY A 139 -9.31 3.82 -13.09
C GLY A 139 -8.47 4.52 -12.02
N GLN A 140 -7.39 5.18 -12.44
CA GLN A 140 -6.60 5.99 -11.51
C GLN A 140 -7.28 7.36 -11.31
N PRO A 141 -7.17 7.95 -10.12
CA PRO A 141 -7.46 9.36 -9.92
C PRO A 141 -6.71 10.22 -10.93
N GLY A 142 -7.35 11.30 -11.37
CA GLY A 142 -6.74 12.27 -12.25
C GLY A 142 -5.78 13.21 -11.51
N THR A 143 -5.31 14.23 -12.23
CA THR A 143 -4.30 15.16 -11.71
C THR A 143 -4.86 16.57 -11.58
N LEU A 144 -4.39 17.28 -10.56
CA LEU A 144 -4.59 18.72 -10.37
C LEU A 144 -3.22 19.40 -10.32
N TRP A 145 -2.98 20.36 -11.20
CA TRP A 145 -1.82 21.24 -11.12
C TRP A 145 -2.22 22.62 -10.61
N LEU A 146 -1.47 23.13 -9.62
CA LEU A 146 -1.62 24.47 -9.06
C LEU A 146 -0.28 25.20 -9.04
N SER A 147 -0.32 26.53 -9.15
CA SER A 147 0.89 27.37 -9.17
C SER A 147 1.64 27.36 -7.83
N ASP A 148 0.90 27.28 -6.72
CA ASP A 148 1.43 27.28 -5.35
C ASP A 148 0.57 26.42 -4.41
N THR A 149 0.95 26.36 -3.13
CA THR A 149 0.30 25.57 -2.08
C THR A 149 -0.84 26.30 -1.36
N ALA A 150 -1.41 27.38 -1.91
CA ALA A 150 -2.44 28.18 -1.23
C ALA A 150 -3.67 27.34 -0.83
N ILE A 151 -4.05 26.36 -1.66
CA ILE A 151 -5.17 25.43 -1.39
C ILE A 151 -5.02 24.64 -0.08
N LEU A 152 -3.78 24.40 0.34
CA LEU A 152 -3.45 23.62 1.52
C LEU A 152 -3.35 24.51 2.77
N THR A 153 -2.84 25.73 2.61
CA THR A 153 -2.48 26.64 3.72
C THR A 153 -3.65 27.51 4.20
N SER A 154 -4.73 27.63 3.43
CA SER A 154 -5.98 28.29 3.84
C SER A 154 -6.92 27.38 4.67
N GLY A 155 -6.46 26.18 5.05
CA GLY A 155 -7.26 25.15 5.69
C GLY A 155 -8.06 24.29 4.69
N LEU A 156 -8.05 22.97 4.92
CA LEU A 156 -8.81 22.01 4.14
C LEU A 156 -10.25 21.91 4.64
N THR A 157 -11.18 22.57 3.96
CA THR A 157 -12.62 22.35 4.23
C THR A 157 -13.06 20.97 3.73
N PRO A 158 -14.07 20.32 4.33
CA PRO A 158 -14.60 19.03 3.86
C PRO A 158 -14.92 19.03 2.35
N GLY A 159 -14.43 18.04 1.61
CA GLY A 159 -14.67 17.87 0.17
C GLY A 159 -13.99 18.91 -0.72
N ARG A 160 -12.94 19.59 -0.24
CA ARG A 160 -12.10 20.50 -1.06
C ARG A 160 -11.42 19.72 -2.19
N LEU A 161 -10.91 18.55 -1.87
CA LEU A 161 -10.21 17.65 -2.76
C LEU A 161 -10.84 16.25 -2.71
N THR A 162 -11.26 15.74 -3.86
CA THR A 162 -11.88 14.41 -3.98
C THR A 162 -11.20 13.60 -5.07
N ASP A 163 -10.48 12.55 -4.66
CA ASP A 163 -9.69 11.67 -5.53
C ASP A 163 -8.87 12.45 -6.57
N VAL A 164 -7.95 13.27 -6.07
CA VAL A 164 -7.02 14.05 -6.89
C VAL A 164 -5.56 13.70 -6.57
N VAL A 165 -4.72 13.66 -7.60
CA VAL A 165 -3.27 13.72 -7.45
C VAL A 165 -2.83 15.16 -7.67
N VAL A 166 -2.43 15.85 -6.62
CA VAL A 166 -2.07 17.28 -6.65
C VAL A 166 -0.58 17.44 -6.91
N HIS A 167 -0.26 18.31 -7.86
CA HIS A 167 1.08 18.76 -8.20
C HIS A 167 1.15 20.28 -8.05
N PHE A 168 2.29 20.76 -7.54
CA PHE A 168 2.53 22.18 -7.35
C PHE A 168 3.68 22.66 -8.24
N GLY A 169 3.53 23.85 -8.84
CA GLY A 169 4.58 24.52 -9.60
C GLY A 169 5.72 25.07 -8.73
N SER A 170 5.42 25.35 -7.46
CA SER A 170 6.37 25.83 -6.45
C SER A 170 5.93 25.37 -5.05
N GLY A 171 6.88 25.25 -4.11
CA GLY A 171 6.62 24.79 -2.75
C GLY A 171 6.77 23.27 -2.58
N ALA A 172 7.88 22.87 -1.94
CA ALA A 172 8.15 21.48 -1.57
C ALA A 172 7.69 21.15 -0.14
N THR A 173 7.12 22.13 0.57
CA THR A 173 6.80 22.01 2.00
C THR A 173 5.42 22.58 2.29
N TRP A 174 4.70 21.95 3.22
CA TRP A 174 3.44 22.41 3.78
C TRP A 174 3.58 22.63 5.29
N PRO A 175 4.03 23.82 5.70
CA PRO A 175 4.11 24.18 7.11
C PRO A 175 2.72 24.44 7.68
N VAL A 176 2.40 23.81 8.81
CA VAL A 176 1.11 23.93 9.49
C VAL A 176 1.26 23.89 11.01
N ALA A 177 0.46 24.68 11.72
CA ALA A 177 0.43 24.65 13.18
C ALA A 177 -0.12 23.31 13.70
N SER A 178 -1.19 22.83 13.07
CA SER A 178 -1.84 21.55 13.31
C SER A 178 -2.60 21.17 12.04
N LEU A 179 -2.66 19.89 11.70
CA LEU A 179 -3.35 19.42 10.51
C LEU A 179 -4.54 18.55 10.87
N ASN A 180 -5.72 18.90 10.38
CA ASN A 180 -6.88 18.02 10.40
C ASN A 180 -7.32 17.78 8.95
N VAL A 181 -7.15 16.55 8.46
CA VAL A 181 -7.71 16.12 7.19
C VAL A 181 -9.00 15.38 7.46
N ASN A 182 -10.11 16.00 7.10
CA ASN A 182 -11.45 15.44 7.18
C ASN A 182 -12.12 15.45 5.81
N SER A 183 -12.76 14.35 5.42
CA SER A 183 -13.56 14.24 4.18
C SER A 183 -12.87 14.77 2.91
N ASN A 184 -11.54 14.73 2.87
CA ASN A 184 -10.70 15.09 1.74
C ASN A 184 -9.90 13.87 1.33
N GLN A 185 -9.75 13.66 0.03
CA GLN A 185 -9.11 12.49 -0.55
C GLN A 185 -8.14 12.96 -1.62
N PHE A 186 -6.84 12.96 -1.31
CA PHE A 186 -5.83 13.40 -2.24
C PHE A 186 -4.47 12.75 -2.00
N ARG A 187 -3.71 12.66 -3.09
CA ARG A 187 -2.29 12.33 -3.09
C ARG A 187 -1.49 13.55 -3.50
N ILE A 188 -0.35 13.76 -2.87
CA ILE A 188 0.67 14.68 -3.36
C ILE A 188 1.55 13.93 -4.35
N GLY A 189 1.56 14.36 -5.60
CA GLY A 189 2.39 13.77 -6.67
C GLY A 189 3.74 14.47 -6.87
N THR A 190 4.04 15.51 -6.09
CA THR A 190 5.34 16.19 -6.11
C THR A 190 6.35 15.41 -5.28
N ALA A 191 7.39 14.88 -5.92
CA ALA A 191 8.47 14.17 -5.25
C ALA A 191 9.16 15.07 -4.21
N GLY A 192 9.56 14.49 -3.08
CA GLY A 192 10.20 15.18 -1.97
C GLY A 192 9.30 16.12 -1.17
N PHE A 193 7.99 16.17 -1.46
CA PHE A 193 7.08 17.04 -0.72
C PHE A 193 7.00 16.65 0.77
N ALA A 194 6.97 17.64 1.65
CA ALA A 194 6.92 17.43 3.09
C ALA A 194 5.77 18.18 3.76
N VAL A 195 4.98 17.48 4.57
CA VAL A 195 4.10 18.10 5.56
C VAL A 195 4.94 18.39 6.81
N GLU A 196 4.93 19.63 7.29
CA GLU A 196 5.68 20.06 8.47
C GLU A 196 4.70 20.60 9.52
N ALA A 197 4.22 19.72 10.39
CA ALA A 197 3.29 20.06 11.46
C ALA A 197 4.02 20.34 12.78
N THR A 198 3.86 21.55 13.33
CA THR A 198 4.43 21.89 14.65
C THR A 198 3.59 21.39 15.83
N GLY A 199 2.37 20.94 15.56
CA GLY A 199 1.43 20.37 16.54
C GLY A 199 0.86 19.07 15.99
N ASP A 200 -0.36 18.74 16.39
CA ASP A 200 -0.94 17.43 16.07
C ASP A 200 -1.41 17.30 14.62
N VAL A 201 -1.38 16.06 14.13
CA VAL A 201 -1.97 15.66 12.85
C VAL A 201 -3.09 14.66 13.11
N VAL A 202 -4.27 14.94 12.56
CA VAL A 202 -5.44 14.07 12.66
C VAL A 202 -5.99 13.78 11.27
N ILE A 203 -6.15 12.49 10.96
CA ILE A 203 -6.82 12.00 9.76
C ILE A 203 -8.12 11.32 10.20
N ASP A 204 -9.27 11.91 9.86
CA ASP A 204 -10.59 11.47 10.34
C ASP A 204 -11.65 11.34 9.22
N ARG A 205 -12.82 10.78 9.57
CA ARG A 205 -14.05 10.75 8.75
C ARG A 205 -13.81 10.30 7.30
N SER A 206 -13.15 9.16 7.16
CA SER A 206 -12.82 8.55 5.86
C SER A 206 -12.02 9.46 4.92
N ALA A 207 -11.27 10.41 5.47
CA ALA A 207 -10.28 11.16 4.72
C ALA A 207 -9.15 10.24 4.22
N ARG A 208 -8.53 10.63 3.11
CA ARG A 208 -7.32 10.01 2.57
C ARG A 208 -6.26 11.06 2.28
N LEU A 209 -5.14 10.97 2.98
CA LEU A 209 -3.95 11.77 2.73
C LEU A 209 -2.82 10.83 2.27
N ASP A 210 -2.24 11.08 1.10
CA ASP A 210 -1.13 10.30 0.55
C ASP A 210 0.04 11.25 0.24
N VAL A 211 1.13 11.15 1.01
CA VAL A 211 2.29 12.08 0.97
C VAL A 211 3.61 11.30 1.06
N PRO A 212 4.73 11.81 0.52
CA PRO A 212 6.01 11.12 0.68
C PRO A 212 6.65 11.36 2.04
N ASN A 213 6.48 12.56 2.62
CA ASN A 213 7.06 12.90 3.92
C ASN A 213 6.05 13.62 4.82
N LEU A 214 6.00 13.20 6.09
CA LEU A 214 5.21 13.82 7.15
C LEU A 214 6.05 13.93 8.42
N PHE A 215 6.32 15.18 8.81
CA PHE A 215 7.00 15.54 10.06
C PHE A 215 5.97 16.16 11.01
N CYS A 216 5.85 15.60 12.22
CA CYS A 216 4.91 16.03 13.23
C CYS A 216 5.63 16.21 14.58
N ALA A 217 5.63 17.43 15.11
CA ALA A 217 6.19 17.69 16.44
C ALA A 217 5.22 17.30 17.58
N GLY A 218 3.92 17.19 17.29
CA GLY A 218 2.92 16.65 18.20
C GLY A 218 2.71 15.14 18.03
N SER A 219 1.46 14.72 18.19
CA SER A 219 0.99 13.36 17.96
C SER A 219 0.28 13.22 16.60
N LEU A 220 0.33 12.01 16.03
CA LEU A 220 -0.45 11.62 14.86
C LEU A 220 -1.58 10.67 15.26
N LEU A 221 -2.82 11.01 14.90
CA LEU A 221 -3.99 10.17 15.08
C LEU A 221 -4.65 9.86 13.73
N VAL A 222 -4.76 8.57 13.39
CA VAL A 222 -5.57 8.08 12.27
C VAL A 222 -6.78 7.35 12.84
N THR A 223 -7.98 7.88 12.61
CA THR A 223 -9.22 7.42 13.27
C THR A 223 -10.46 7.56 12.37
N ASN A 224 -11.59 6.97 12.80
CA ASN A 224 -12.89 7.07 12.14
C ASN A 224 -12.85 6.76 10.63
N GLY A 225 -12.20 5.64 10.27
CA GLY A 225 -12.02 5.21 8.88
C GLY A 225 -11.00 6.03 8.08
N GLY A 226 -10.21 6.90 8.72
CA GLY A 226 -9.16 7.68 8.08
C GLY A 226 -8.06 6.81 7.47
N ILE A 227 -7.50 7.28 6.35
CA ILE A 227 -6.38 6.62 5.67
C ILE A 227 -5.25 7.61 5.49
N LEU A 228 -4.12 7.36 6.16
CA LEU A 228 -2.87 8.03 5.86
C LEU A 228 -2.00 7.08 5.05
N ARG A 229 -1.43 7.52 3.93
CA ARG A 229 -0.39 6.80 3.24
C ARG A 229 0.89 7.61 3.21
N ILE A 230 1.99 6.92 3.48
CA ILE A 230 3.34 7.39 3.21
C ILE A 230 3.89 6.60 2.02
N HIS A 231 4.17 7.27 0.90
CA HIS A 231 4.73 6.63 -0.28
C HIS A 231 6.20 6.96 -0.46
N ALA A 232 7.00 5.97 -0.86
CA ALA A 232 8.40 6.19 -1.16
C ALA A 232 8.59 6.80 -2.55
N ASP A 233 9.39 7.86 -2.61
CA ASP A 233 10.11 8.30 -3.80
C ASP A 233 11.27 7.33 -4.12
N PRO A 234 11.72 7.26 -5.38
CA PRO A 234 12.85 6.41 -5.75
C PRO A 234 14.16 6.92 -5.14
N THR A 235 14.92 6.02 -4.51
CA THR A 235 16.27 6.33 -4.02
C THR A 235 17.35 5.56 -4.78
N ASN A 236 18.51 6.18 -4.96
CA ASN A 236 19.66 5.61 -5.67
C ASN A 236 20.67 4.90 -4.73
N LEU A 237 20.36 4.81 -3.43
CA LEU A 237 21.26 4.28 -2.42
C LEU A 237 20.56 3.18 -1.60
N PRO A 238 21.29 2.17 -1.10
CA PRO A 238 20.69 1.05 -0.38
C PRO A 238 20.03 1.42 0.97
N HIS A 239 20.18 2.66 1.47
CA HIS A 239 19.63 3.10 2.76
C HIS A 239 19.23 4.59 2.83
N ALA A 240 18.73 5.18 1.74
CA ALA A 240 17.91 6.39 1.89
C ALA A 240 16.45 5.92 1.90
N TYR A 241 15.79 6.01 3.05
CA TYR A 241 14.35 5.73 3.14
C TYR A 241 13.65 6.64 2.13
N GLY A 242 12.86 6.06 1.23
CA GLY A 242 12.24 6.80 0.12
C GLY A 242 11.14 7.75 0.58
N GLY A 243 10.80 7.74 1.87
CA GLY A 243 9.87 8.66 2.51
C GLY A 243 10.04 8.60 4.03
N TYR A 244 9.36 9.49 4.74
CA TYR A 244 9.46 9.59 6.19
C TYR A 244 8.11 9.84 6.84
N LEU A 245 7.82 9.09 7.90
CA LEU A 245 6.86 9.47 8.93
C LEU A 245 7.63 9.66 10.24
N ALA A 246 7.92 10.90 10.58
CA ALA A 246 8.63 11.24 11.80
C ALA A 246 7.70 12.03 12.72
N VAL A 247 7.30 11.41 13.82
CA VAL A 247 6.42 11.98 14.83
C VAL A 247 7.21 12.07 16.13
N THR A 248 7.14 13.19 16.84
CA THR A 248 7.93 13.33 18.08
C THR A 248 7.30 12.56 19.24
N GLN A 249 5.97 12.47 19.25
CA GLN A 249 5.19 11.79 20.29
C GLN A 249 4.59 10.47 19.75
N ASP A 250 3.27 10.35 19.79
CA ASP A 250 2.56 9.11 19.54
C ASP A 250 2.03 9.04 18.10
N VAL A 251 2.25 7.91 17.43
CA VAL A 251 1.50 7.49 16.24
C VAL A 251 0.42 6.52 16.68
N THR A 252 -0.85 6.92 16.58
CA THR A 252 -1.99 6.08 16.96
C THR A 252 -2.89 5.78 15.77
N ILE A 253 -3.14 4.50 15.54
CA ILE A 253 -4.09 4.01 14.53
C ILE A 253 -5.23 3.27 15.24
N THR A 254 -6.46 3.70 15.01
CA THR A 254 -7.65 3.20 15.73
C THR A 254 -8.92 3.24 14.86
N THR A 255 -10.06 2.77 15.35
CA THR A 255 -11.40 2.92 14.75
C THR A 255 -11.42 2.67 13.23
N GLU A 256 -11.21 1.42 12.80
CA GLU A 256 -11.26 0.99 11.39
C GLU A 256 -10.38 1.82 10.43
N SER A 257 -9.29 2.39 10.95
CA SER A 257 -8.42 3.28 10.19
C SER A 257 -7.14 2.58 9.76
N THR A 258 -6.51 3.13 8.71
CA THR A 258 -5.34 2.52 8.10
C THR A 258 -4.20 3.52 7.96
N LEU A 259 -3.01 3.17 8.46
CA LEU A 259 -1.76 3.76 8.00
C LEU A 259 -1.15 2.85 6.94
N GLU A 260 -0.98 3.33 5.72
CA GLU A 260 -0.39 2.60 4.61
C GLU A 260 1.06 3.03 4.38
N ILE A 261 1.93 2.05 4.17
CA ILE A 261 3.33 2.24 3.79
C ILE A 261 3.50 1.68 2.39
N GLU A 262 3.81 2.54 1.43
CA GLU A 262 4.00 2.19 0.02
C GLU A 262 5.48 2.24 -0.32
N SER A 263 6.08 1.07 -0.56
CA SER A 263 7.43 0.98 -1.08
C SER A 263 7.43 1.33 -2.57
N HIS A 264 8.51 1.91 -3.04
CA HIS A 264 8.64 2.32 -4.43
C HIS A 264 8.65 1.08 -5.34
N GLU A 265 7.74 1.07 -6.31
CA GLU A 265 7.36 -0.12 -7.07
C GLU A 265 8.45 -0.72 -7.97
N THR A 266 9.55 0.01 -8.21
CA THR A 266 10.66 -0.42 -9.09
C THR A 266 11.99 -0.70 -8.39
N ASN A 267 12.30 -0.06 -7.28
CA ASN A 267 13.60 -0.21 -6.59
C ASN A 267 13.46 -0.58 -5.11
N GLY A 268 12.23 -0.67 -4.59
CA GLY A 268 11.97 -1.14 -3.24
C GLY A 268 12.41 -0.16 -2.15
N ALA A 269 12.65 1.12 -2.48
CA ALA A 269 12.79 2.15 -1.46
C ALA A 269 11.54 2.14 -0.57
N THR A 270 11.71 2.30 0.74
CA THR A 270 10.57 2.25 1.66
C THR A 270 10.61 3.39 2.68
N PRO A 271 9.47 3.88 3.17
CA PRO A 271 9.44 4.86 4.24
C PRO A 271 9.93 4.33 5.59
N LEU A 272 10.52 5.24 6.40
CA LEU A 272 10.79 5.01 7.82
C LEU A 272 9.68 5.59 8.69
N ILE A 273 9.20 4.83 9.67
CA ILE A 273 8.35 5.32 10.75
C ILE A 273 9.24 5.53 11.99
N ARG A 274 9.27 6.77 12.51
CA ARG A 274 9.93 7.11 13.77
C ARG A 274 8.96 7.82 14.70
N ALA A 275 8.87 7.35 15.95
CA ALA A 275 7.99 7.91 16.97
C ALA A 275 8.51 7.64 18.39
N GLU A 276 8.03 8.36 19.41
CA GLU A 276 8.20 7.92 20.80
C GLU A 276 7.40 6.63 21.02
N ARG A 277 6.13 6.62 20.58
CA ARG A 277 5.25 5.47 20.66
C ARG A 277 4.55 5.21 19.33
N VAL A 278 4.50 3.94 18.91
CA VAL A 278 3.59 3.48 17.85
C VAL A 278 2.53 2.58 18.47
N ARG A 279 1.27 3.01 18.42
CA ARG A 279 0.11 2.27 18.92
C ARG A 279 -0.81 1.88 17.79
N ILE A 280 -0.99 0.58 17.62
CA ILE A 280 -1.94 -0.02 16.69
C ILE A 280 -3.04 -0.65 17.53
N ALA A 281 -4.16 0.05 17.70
CA ALA A 281 -5.29 -0.42 18.50
C ALA A 281 -6.03 -1.59 17.81
N LYS A 282 -6.90 -2.33 18.53
CA LYS A 282 -7.57 -3.56 18.08
C LYS A 282 -8.16 -3.53 16.66
N ASP A 283 -8.71 -2.39 16.24
CA ASP A 283 -9.35 -2.21 14.93
C ASP A 283 -8.54 -1.26 14.01
N GLY A 284 -7.33 -0.89 14.43
CA GLY A 284 -6.38 -0.14 13.61
C GLY A 284 -5.52 -1.08 12.76
N THR A 285 -5.20 -0.63 11.54
CA THR A 285 -4.35 -1.38 10.61
C THR A 285 -3.14 -0.56 10.19
N LEU A 286 -1.95 -1.14 10.32
CA LEU A 286 -0.74 -0.68 9.65
C LEU A 286 -0.49 -1.61 8.45
N SER A 287 -0.63 -1.10 7.23
CA SER A 287 -0.73 -1.89 6.00
C SER A 287 0.40 -1.61 5.01
N GLY A 288 1.05 -2.66 4.56
CA GLY A 288 1.86 -2.73 3.35
C GLY A 288 1.28 -3.73 2.35
N TYR A 289 -0.01 -4.05 2.44
CA TYR A 289 -0.66 -5.09 1.63
C TYR A 289 -0.59 -4.78 0.12
N GLY A 290 0.15 -5.58 -0.64
CA GLY A 290 0.30 -5.37 -2.09
C GLY A 290 0.93 -4.01 -2.46
N LEU A 291 1.71 -3.42 -1.56
CA LEU A 291 2.32 -2.10 -1.68
C LEU A 291 3.86 -2.18 -1.81
N GLY A 292 4.37 -3.32 -2.27
CA GLY A 292 5.78 -3.59 -2.52
C GLY A 292 6.14 -3.60 -4.01
N LEU A 293 7.12 -4.41 -4.37
CA LEU A 293 7.64 -4.46 -5.73
C LEU A 293 6.62 -5.07 -6.69
N THR A 294 6.69 -4.59 -7.91
CA THR A 294 5.93 -5.12 -9.02
C THR A 294 6.76 -6.11 -9.84
N THR A 295 6.14 -6.84 -10.76
CA THR A 295 6.84 -7.78 -11.66
C THR A 295 8.00 -7.11 -12.41
N ALA A 296 7.83 -5.85 -12.83
CA ALA A 296 8.83 -5.08 -13.56
C ALA A 296 9.96 -4.53 -12.67
N GLY A 297 9.73 -4.46 -11.35
CA GLY A 297 10.66 -3.87 -10.38
C GLY A 297 11.47 -4.86 -9.53
N GLY A 298 10.99 -6.09 -9.35
CA GLY A 298 11.50 -6.95 -8.27
C GLY A 298 12.73 -7.80 -8.54
N GLY A 299 13.46 -7.62 -9.66
CA GLY A 299 14.72 -8.35 -9.91
C GLY A 299 14.61 -9.86 -9.63
N LEU A 300 15.48 -10.40 -8.75
CA LEU A 300 15.51 -11.83 -8.36
C LEU A 300 14.32 -12.30 -7.49
N GLN A 301 13.56 -11.37 -6.92
CA GLN A 301 12.44 -11.61 -6.01
C GLN A 301 11.10 -11.72 -6.74
N SER A 302 11.02 -11.12 -7.94
CA SER A 302 9.92 -11.30 -8.86
C SER A 302 10.08 -12.62 -9.63
N GLY A 303 8.98 -13.26 -9.97
CA GLY A 303 9.02 -14.40 -10.88
C GLY A 303 9.54 -13.97 -12.26
N THR A 304 10.55 -14.65 -12.80
CA THR A 304 11.13 -14.32 -14.12
C THR A 304 10.55 -15.23 -15.21
N ASP A 305 9.81 -14.63 -16.15
CA ASP A 305 9.86 -14.86 -17.62
C ASP A 305 8.65 -14.16 -18.27
N GLY A 306 8.89 -13.38 -19.32
CA GLY A 306 7.98 -12.41 -19.96
C GLY A 306 6.72 -13.00 -20.61
N GLN A 307 6.42 -14.29 -20.41
CA GLN A 307 5.21 -14.92 -20.93
C GLN A 307 4.52 -15.93 -19.99
N ARG A 308 5.12 -16.49 -18.91
CA ARG A 308 4.54 -17.70 -18.25
C ARG A 308 4.79 -17.91 -16.73
N ARG A 309 3.72 -17.71 -15.94
CA ARG A 309 3.20 -18.46 -14.76
C ARG A 309 4.05 -18.69 -13.47
N ALA A 310 5.20 -18.05 -13.27
CA ALA A 310 5.93 -18.02 -11.98
C ALA A 310 5.38 -16.98 -10.95
N SER A 311 5.58 -17.21 -9.66
CA SER A 311 5.11 -16.31 -8.59
C SER A 311 6.25 -15.61 -7.85
N GLY A 312 5.92 -14.51 -7.16
CA GLY A 312 6.90 -13.75 -6.38
C GLY A 312 7.41 -14.60 -5.22
N GLY A 313 8.64 -14.35 -4.77
CA GLY A 313 9.19 -14.98 -3.57
C GLY A 313 9.94 -13.99 -2.70
N HIS A 314 9.67 -14.05 -1.40
CA HIS A 314 10.34 -13.37 -0.29
C HIS A 314 10.17 -14.22 0.94
N GLY A 315 11.19 -14.36 1.77
CA GLY A 315 11.18 -15.21 2.98
C GLY A 315 11.13 -16.72 2.67
N GLY A 316 10.23 -17.14 1.78
CA GLY A 316 10.19 -18.43 1.07
C GLY A 316 10.26 -18.27 -0.45
N MET A 317 10.55 -19.37 -1.18
CA MET A 317 10.53 -19.36 -2.64
C MET A 317 9.11 -19.15 -3.16
N GLY A 318 8.94 -18.38 -4.24
CA GLY A 318 7.71 -18.44 -5.03
C GLY A 318 7.63 -19.75 -5.79
N SER A 319 6.43 -20.21 -6.13
CA SER A 319 6.28 -21.46 -6.88
C SER A 319 6.26 -21.30 -8.40
N ARG A 320 6.44 -22.42 -9.11
CA ARG A 320 6.42 -22.50 -10.59
C ARG A 320 5.01 -22.83 -11.10
N GLY A 321 4.65 -22.28 -12.25
CA GLY A 321 3.40 -22.62 -12.95
C GLY A 321 3.49 -23.90 -13.79
N GLU A 322 2.34 -24.46 -14.14
CA GLU A 322 2.14 -25.84 -14.63
C GLU A 322 2.81 -26.18 -15.99
N TYR A 323 3.22 -25.19 -16.80
CA TYR A 323 3.69 -25.40 -18.20
C TYR A 323 5.08 -24.82 -18.53
N SER A 324 5.91 -24.48 -17.54
CA SER A 324 7.26 -23.94 -17.80
C SER A 324 8.35 -24.88 -17.29
N SER A 325 9.09 -25.50 -18.20
CA SER A 325 10.32 -26.26 -17.89
C SER A 325 11.53 -25.36 -17.59
N GLN A 326 11.37 -24.02 -17.67
CA GLN A 326 12.46 -23.03 -17.58
C GLN A 326 12.25 -21.89 -16.56
N ALA A 327 11.08 -21.70 -15.94
CA ALA A 327 10.83 -20.60 -15.01
C ALA A 327 11.12 -20.99 -13.54
N GLY A 328 11.82 -20.12 -12.80
CA GLY A 328 11.99 -20.22 -11.34
C GLY A 328 11.11 -19.19 -10.64
N GLY A 329 10.45 -19.56 -9.54
CA GLY A 329 9.78 -18.56 -8.70
C GLY A 329 10.80 -17.65 -8.01
N GLY A 330 10.33 -16.50 -7.51
CA GLY A 330 11.20 -15.53 -6.85
C GLY A 330 12.03 -16.15 -5.72
N ARG A 331 13.29 -15.74 -5.59
CA ARG A 331 14.20 -16.25 -4.55
C ARG A 331 14.00 -15.47 -3.24
N PRO A 332 14.14 -16.10 -2.06
CA PRO A 332 14.23 -15.36 -0.81
C PRO A 332 15.39 -14.37 -0.87
N VAL A 333 15.13 -13.10 -0.55
CA VAL A 333 16.15 -12.07 -0.37
C VAL A 333 16.07 -11.54 1.07
N GLY A 334 17.17 -10.96 1.54
CA GLY A 334 17.36 -10.57 2.94
C GLY A 334 17.72 -11.75 3.85
N THR A 335 17.94 -11.45 5.12
CA THR A 335 18.18 -12.43 6.19
C THR A 335 16.98 -12.42 7.16
N PRO A 336 16.83 -13.38 8.09
CA PRO A 336 15.77 -13.32 9.10
C PRO A 336 15.78 -12.03 9.94
N THR A 337 16.95 -11.40 10.11
CA THR A 337 17.14 -10.14 10.84
C THR A 337 17.04 -8.89 9.96
N GLU A 338 17.19 -9.04 8.63
CA GLU A 338 17.14 -7.95 7.65
C GLU A 338 16.04 -8.24 6.62
N PRO A 339 14.77 -7.97 6.97
CA PRO A 339 13.65 -8.15 6.05
C PRO A 339 13.72 -7.12 4.90
N SER A 340 13.07 -7.46 3.78
CA SER A 340 13.06 -6.62 2.57
C SER A 340 11.65 -6.50 1.99
N VAL A 341 11.45 -5.58 1.06
CA VAL A 341 10.19 -5.40 0.32
C VAL A 341 9.87 -6.66 -0.47
N GLY A 342 8.59 -7.09 -0.48
CA GLY A 342 8.07 -8.24 -1.22
C GLY A 342 8.11 -8.07 -2.73
N GLY A 343 8.28 -9.17 -3.46
CA GLY A 343 8.42 -9.28 -4.90
C GLY A 343 7.09 -9.52 -5.60
N GLY A 344 6.93 -8.96 -6.80
CA GLY A 344 5.71 -9.14 -7.59
C GLY A 344 5.64 -10.53 -8.24
N GLY A 345 4.45 -11.12 -8.30
CA GLY A 345 4.20 -12.31 -9.10
C GLY A 345 4.29 -12.04 -10.59
N CYS A 346 4.51 -13.08 -11.40
CA CYS A 346 4.69 -12.91 -12.84
C CYS A 346 3.40 -13.05 -13.65
N LEU A 347 3.26 -12.10 -14.56
CA LEU A 347 2.62 -12.05 -15.89
C LEU A 347 2.71 -10.56 -16.26
N ALA A 348 3.10 -10.19 -17.48
CA ALA A 348 3.30 -8.79 -17.91
C ALA A 348 2.20 -7.84 -17.36
N GLY A 349 2.46 -7.18 -16.24
CA GLY A 349 1.52 -6.27 -15.57
C GLY A 349 0.43 -6.90 -14.68
N ALA A 350 0.05 -8.18 -14.81
CA ALA A 350 -1.15 -8.75 -14.17
C ALA A 350 -0.90 -9.68 -12.95
N GLY A 351 0.35 -9.82 -12.51
CA GLY A 351 0.70 -10.56 -11.29
C GLY A 351 0.46 -9.77 -10.00
N GLY A 352 0.40 -10.47 -8.86
CA GLY A 352 0.08 -9.86 -7.57
C GLY A 352 1.28 -9.04 -7.12
N TRP A 353 1.05 -7.83 -6.62
CA TRP A 353 2.13 -6.99 -6.11
C TRP A 353 2.66 -7.57 -4.80
N GLY A 354 3.98 -7.46 -4.57
CA GLY A 354 4.55 -7.88 -3.30
C GLY A 354 4.06 -7.02 -2.14
N GLY A 355 4.22 -7.50 -0.90
CA GLY A 355 4.00 -6.66 0.28
C GLY A 355 5.10 -5.62 0.48
N ALA A 356 4.81 -4.49 1.11
CA ALA A 356 5.81 -3.46 1.42
C ALA A 356 6.82 -3.91 2.49
N LEU A 357 7.89 -3.13 2.68
CA LEU A 357 8.72 -3.20 3.89
C LEU A 357 8.27 -2.12 4.88
N ILE A 358 7.82 -2.52 6.05
CA ILE A 358 7.50 -1.59 7.14
C ILE A 358 8.68 -1.55 8.10
N VAL A 359 9.28 -0.37 8.27
CA VAL A 359 10.38 -0.12 9.22
C VAL A 359 9.89 0.82 10.32
N ILE A 360 9.95 0.36 11.57
CA ILE A 360 9.55 1.13 12.76
C ILE A 360 10.74 1.26 13.69
N GLU A 361 11.04 2.50 14.06
CA GLU A 361 11.97 2.86 15.13
C GLU A 361 11.19 3.65 16.19
N ALA A 362 10.96 3.06 17.37
CA ALA A 362 10.23 3.74 18.44
C ALA A 362 10.67 3.30 19.84
N ASP A 363 10.45 4.12 20.87
CA ASP A 363 10.70 3.65 22.24
C ASP A 363 9.71 2.57 22.65
N ILE A 364 8.43 2.74 22.28
CA ILE A 364 7.34 1.85 22.65
C ILE A 364 6.54 1.44 21.42
N VAL A 365 6.31 0.15 21.24
CA VAL A 365 5.35 -0.39 20.27
C VAL A 365 4.25 -1.13 21.01
N GLU A 366 3.01 -0.68 20.85
CA GLU A 366 1.81 -1.32 21.41
C GLU A 366 0.95 -1.90 20.28
N LEU A 367 0.89 -3.24 20.20
CA LEU A 367 0.20 -3.95 19.12
C LEU A 367 -1.03 -4.73 19.62
N ALA A 368 -2.20 -4.16 19.42
CA ALA A 368 -3.49 -4.83 19.62
C ALA A 368 -4.25 -5.08 18.31
N GLY A 369 -3.96 -4.31 17.25
CA GLY A 369 -4.54 -4.48 15.91
C GLY A 369 -3.63 -5.23 14.95
N THR A 370 -3.70 -4.86 13.67
CA THR A 370 -3.03 -5.63 12.59
C THR A 370 -1.89 -4.86 11.94
N VAL A 371 -0.73 -5.50 11.81
CA VAL A 371 0.32 -5.15 10.84
C VAL A 371 0.24 -6.14 9.69
N ASN A 372 -0.04 -5.67 8.48
CA ASN A 372 -0.28 -6.53 7.32
C ASN A 372 0.61 -6.12 6.13
N VAL A 373 1.64 -6.91 5.85
CA VAL A 373 2.49 -6.78 4.66
C VAL A 373 2.32 -7.98 3.73
N ASN A 374 1.12 -8.57 3.65
CA ASN A 374 0.92 -9.70 2.75
C ASN A 374 1.07 -9.26 1.28
N GLY A 375 1.54 -10.19 0.44
CA GLY A 375 1.50 -10.00 -1.00
C GLY A 375 0.07 -10.04 -1.52
N ALA A 376 -0.20 -9.26 -2.56
CA ALA A 376 -1.53 -9.22 -3.16
C ALA A 376 -1.88 -10.56 -3.82
N GLN A 377 -3.13 -10.96 -3.64
CA GLN A 377 -3.74 -12.05 -4.39
C GLN A 377 -3.99 -11.62 -5.84
N ASN A 378 -3.97 -12.57 -6.78
CA ASN A 378 -4.54 -12.34 -8.11
C ASN A 378 -5.96 -12.86 -8.22
N GLY A 379 -6.83 -12.03 -8.79
CA GLY A 379 -8.17 -12.43 -9.23
C GLY A 379 -8.26 -12.86 -10.70
N GLU A 380 -7.19 -12.79 -11.48
CA GLU A 380 -7.22 -13.02 -12.94
C GLU A 380 -6.66 -14.37 -13.39
N ALA A 381 -7.07 -14.81 -14.58
CA ALA A 381 -6.54 -16.02 -15.21
C ALA A 381 -5.04 -15.84 -15.53
N TYR A 382 -4.22 -16.79 -15.08
CA TYR A 382 -2.78 -16.91 -15.38
C TYR A 382 -1.82 -15.95 -14.64
N GLY A 383 -2.28 -15.22 -13.62
CA GLY A 383 -1.39 -14.43 -12.74
C GLY A 383 -0.88 -15.21 -11.53
N GLY A 384 0.43 -15.10 -11.21
CA GLY A 384 1.02 -15.59 -9.95
C GLY A 384 0.92 -14.61 -8.77
N GLY A 385 0.69 -15.10 -7.55
CA GLY A 385 0.53 -14.23 -6.36
C GLY A 385 1.77 -13.39 -6.05
N GLY A 386 1.57 -12.27 -5.35
CA GLY A 386 2.68 -11.43 -4.85
C GLY A 386 3.28 -12.00 -3.57
N ALA A 387 4.58 -11.84 -3.34
CA ALA A 387 5.23 -12.36 -2.14
C ALA A 387 4.90 -11.53 -0.89
N GLY A 388 4.93 -12.16 0.28
CA GLY A 388 4.87 -11.43 1.54
C GLY A 388 6.02 -10.43 1.67
N GLY A 389 5.75 -9.28 2.25
CA GLY A 389 6.71 -8.20 2.46
C GLY A 389 7.59 -8.40 3.70
N GLY A 390 8.08 -7.28 4.22
CA GLY A 390 8.97 -7.24 5.37
C GLY A 390 8.40 -6.41 6.52
N VAL A 391 8.64 -6.85 7.75
CA VAL A 391 8.39 -6.04 8.95
C VAL A 391 9.67 -5.98 9.76
N HIS A 392 10.23 -4.80 9.96
CA HIS A 392 11.38 -4.53 10.81
C HIS A 392 10.96 -3.57 11.93
N ILE A 393 10.90 -4.07 13.16
CA ILE A 393 10.56 -3.26 14.33
C ILE A 393 11.77 -3.22 15.26
N VAL A 394 12.23 -2.02 15.57
CA VAL A 394 13.22 -1.75 16.61
C VAL A 394 12.55 -0.91 17.68
N CYS A 395 12.47 -1.46 18.89
CA CYS A 395 11.94 -0.71 20.02
C CYS A 395 12.60 -1.06 21.35
N ARG A 396 12.36 -0.23 22.38
CA ARG A 396 12.76 -0.59 23.74
C ARG A 396 11.73 -1.52 24.36
N THR A 397 10.45 -1.15 24.33
CA THR A 397 9.36 -1.93 24.95
C THR A 397 8.32 -2.35 23.91
N LEU A 398 8.07 -3.66 23.83
CA LEU A 398 6.99 -4.25 23.04
C LEU A 398 5.83 -4.68 23.96
N THR A 399 4.66 -4.08 23.79
CA THR A 399 3.41 -4.46 24.46
C THR A 399 2.30 -4.73 23.44
N GLY A 400 1.14 -5.16 23.89
CA GLY A 400 0.04 -5.47 22.99
C GLY A 400 -1.08 -6.28 23.64
N ALA A 401 -1.83 -6.96 22.80
CA ALA A 401 -2.90 -7.87 23.21
C ALA A 401 -2.93 -9.12 22.32
N PRO A 402 -3.62 -10.20 22.73
CA PRO A 402 -3.81 -11.39 21.89
C PRO A 402 -4.51 -11.14 20.55
N THR A 403 -5.24 -10.03 20.43
CA THR A 403 -5.83 -9.60 19.15
C THR A 403 -4.77 -9.14 18.14
N GLY A 404 -3.60 -8.72 18.63
CA GLY A 404 -2.48 -8.24 17.83
C GLY A 404 -1.98 -9.29 16.83
N LEU A 405 -1.85 -8.90 15.57
CA LEU A 405 -1.39 -9.77 14.48
C LEU A 405 -0.34 -9.05 13.63
N ILE A 406 0.80 -9.70 13.39
CA ILE A 406 1.74 -9.32 12.34
C ILE A 406 1.71 -10.40 11.24
N SER A 407 1.37 -10.00 10.02
CA SER A 407 1.17 -10.90 8.89
C SER A 407 2.04 -10.49 7.70
N ALA A 408 2.81 -11.45 7.18
CA ALA A 408 3.64 -11.33 6.00
C ALA A 408 3.40 -12.53 5.06
N ASN A 409 2.15 -12.86 4.78
CA ASN A 409 1.79 -14.02 3.96
C ASN A 409 2.02 -13.78 2.46
N GLY A 410 2.33 -14.85 1.74
CA GLY A 410 2.31 -14.86 0.29
C GLY A 410 0.89 -14.78 -0.27
N GLY A 411 0.73 -14.10 -1.40
CA GLY A 411 -0.50 -14.03 -2.17
C GLY A 411 -0.78 -15.34 -2.91
N ASN A 412 -2.06 -15.66 -3.07
CA ASN A 412 -2.51 -16.82 -3.83
C ASN A 412 -2.33 -16.59 -5.34
N GLY A 413 -1.90 -17.63 -6.05
CA GLY A 413 -1.90 -17.69 -7.51
C GLY A 413 -3.25 -18.14 -8.07
N SER A 414 -3.47 -17.85 -9.36
CA SER A 414 -4.68 -18.26 -10.09
C SER A 414 -4.68 -19.76 -10.46
N SER A 415 -5.74 -20.22 -11.14
CA SER A 415 -6.04 -21.64 -11.45
C SER A 415 -4.92 -22.48 -12.08
N THR A 416 -3.89 -21.88 -12.68
CA THR A 416 -2.73 -22.59 -13.26
C THR A 416 -1.38 -21.98 -12.87
N CYS A 417 -1.39 -21.12 -11.85
CA CYS A 417 -0.25 -20.41 -11.30
C CYS A 417 -0.07 -20.78 -9.83
N GLY A 418 1.17 -20.89 -9.40
CA GLY A 418 1.45 -21.27 -8.03
C GLY A 418 1.32 -20.09 -7.05
N GLY A 419 1.27 -20.38 -5.74
CA GLY A 419 1.29 -19.35 -4.70
C GLY A 419 2.67 -18.70 -4.52
N ALA A 420 2.70 -17.55 -3.85
CA ALA A 420 3.93 -16.83 -3.53
C ALA A 420 4.51 -17.24 -2.17
N GLY A 421 5.81 -17.03 -1.95
CA GLY A 421 6.44 -17.27 -0.66
C GLY A 421 5.95 -16.30 0.44
N GLY A 422 5.95 -16.76 1.69
CA GLY A 422 5.69 -15.92 2.86
C GLY A 422 6.92 -15.10 3.26
N GLY A 423 6.73 -13.84 3.62
CA GLY A 423 7.75 -12.81 3.86
C GLY A 423 8.53 -12.94 5.17
N ARG A 424 9.09 -11.81 5.65
CA ARG A 424 10.00 -11.80 6.80
C ARG A 424 9.54 -10.81 7.87
N ILE A 425 9.49 -11.26 9.12
CA ILE A 425 9.21 -10.42 10.29
C ILE A 425 10.43 -10.46 11.21
N ALA A 426 10.96 -9.31 11.59
CA ALA A 426 12.07 -9.17 12.53
C ALA A 426 11.70 -8.17 13.64
N LEU A 427 11.68 -8.65 14.88
CA LEU A 427 11.39 -7.86 16.06
C LEU A 427 12.62 -7.75 16.96
N PHE A 428 13.12 -6.53 17.10
CA PHE A 428 14.17 -6.14 18.04
C PHE A 428 13.52 -5.35 19.17
N TYR A 429 13.55 -5.91 20.38
CA TYR A 429 13.06 -5.27 21.59
C TYR A 429 14.00 -5.52 22.77
N GLU A 430 14.07 -4.58 23.71
CA GLU A 430 14.79 -4.79 24.98
C GLU A 430 13.90 -5.49 26.02
N THR A 431 12.58 -5.24 25.99
CA THR A 431 11.64 -5.86 26.93
C THR A 431 10.29 -6.15 26.27
N ALA A 432 9.85 -7.41 26.38
CA ALA A 432 8.52 -7.88 26.00
C ALA A 432 7.91 -8.82 27.05
N THR A 433 8.37 -8.76 28.30
CA THR A 433 7.95 -9.67 29.39
C THR A 433 6.99 -8.98 30.37
N PRO A 434 5.84 -9.61 30.73
CA PRO A 434 5.29 -10.84 30.14
C PRO A 434 4.87 -10.65 28.67
N TRP A 435 4.92 -11.72 27.87
CA TRP A 435 4.56 -11.65 26.46
C TRP A 435 3.11 -11.19 26.26
N PRO A 436 2.84 -10.20 25.40
CA PRO A 436 1.50 -9.63 25.23
C PRO A 436 0.52 -10.52 24.47
N GLY A 437 0.94 -11.70 24.00
CA GLY A 437 0.09 -12.62 23.23
C GLY A 437 0.00 -12.30 21.73
N ILE A 438 0.84 -11.41 21.20
CA ILE A 438 0.90 -11.08 19.77
C ILE A 438 1.09 -12.34 18.93
N ARG A 439 0.39 -12.39 17.80
CA ARG A 439 0.38 -13.52 16.86
C ARG A 439 1.10 -13.19 15.55
N PHE A 440 1.60 -14.22 14.88
CA PHE A 440 2.40 -14.09 13.67
C PHE A 440 1.95 -15.04 12.57
N SER A 441 1.96 -14.54 11.33
CA SER A 441 1.64 -15.33 10.14
C SER A 441 2.64 -15.04 9.02
N CYS A 442 3.33 -16.08 8.53
CA CYS A 442 4.20 -16.00 7.36
C CYS A 442 3.87 -17.13 6.36
N SER A 443 2.59 -17.46 6.24
CA SER A 443 2.12 -18.55 5.39
C SER A 443 2.49 -18.33 3.92
N PRO A 444 2.85 -19.40 3.20
CA PRO A 444 2.92 -19.35 1.75
C PRO A 444 1.51 -19.15 1.16
N GLY A 445 1.46 -18.54 -0.03
CA GLY A 445 0.25 -18.50 -0.83
C GLY A 445 -0.09 -19.88 -1.40
N SER A 446 -1.36 -20.08 -1.75
CA SER A 446 -1.86 -21.29 -2.40
C SER A 446 -2.01 -21.11 -3.93
N GLY A 447 -1.97 -22.20 -4.69
CA GLY A 447 -2.15 -22.24 -6.14
C GLY A 447 -2.03 -23.66 -6.71
N ARG A 448 -2.39 -23.89 -7.98
CA ARG A 448 -2.14 -25.20 -8.64
C ARG A 448 -0.66 -25.27 -9.03
N SER A 449 0.13 -25.97 -8.22
CA SER A 449 1.49 -26.40 -8.56
C SER A 449 1.46 -27.80 -9.18
N ASN A 450 2.25 -28.02 -10.22
CA ASN A 450 2.58 -29.39 -10.68
C ASN A 450 3.52 -30.00 -9.62
N PRO A 451 3.36 -31.27 -9.20
CA PRO A 451 4.21 -31.85 -8.15
C PRO A 451 5.67 -31.93 -8.61
N HIS A 452 6.45 -30.91 -8.26
CA HIS A 452 7.89 -30.75 -8.53
C HIS A 452 8.48 -29.81 -7.45
N PRO A 453 9.80 -29.83 -7.18
CA PRO A 453 10.40 -29.50 -5.87
C PRO A 453 10.42 -28.01 -5.44
N PHE A 454 9.54 -27.16 -5.98
CA PHE A 454 9.51 -25.71 -5.77
C PHE A 454 8.12 -25.23 -5.34
N GLU A 455 7.57 -25.83 -4.28
CA GLU A 455 6.37 -25.34 -3.59
C GLU A 455 6.66 -24.01 -2.86
N PRO A 456 5.65 -23.14 -2.68
CA PRO A 456 5.88 -21.90 -1.97
C PRO A 456 6.21 -22.19 -0.50
N ASP A 457 7.33 -21.66 -0.01
CA ASP A 457 7.77 -21.91 1.36
C ASP A 457 7.24 -20.82 2.31
N GLN A 458 7.06 -21.22 3.56
CA GLN A 458 6.74 -20.31 4.64
C GLN A 458 7.89 -19.32 4.90
N GLY A 459 7.54 -18.16 5.40
CA GLY A 459 8.49 -17.11 5.72
C GLY A 459 9.22 -17.29 7.03
N THR A 460 9.93 -16.24 7.43
CA THR A 460 10.75 -16.22 8.66
C THR A 460 10.21 -15.24 9.68
N LEU A 461 10.28 -15.63 10.95
CA LEU A 461 10.07 -14.76 12.10
C LEU A 461 11.36 -14.74 12.93
N TYR A 462 11.91 -13.56 13.19
CA TYR A 462 12.99 -13.35 14.14
C TYR A 462 12.45 -12.62 15.38
N LEU A 463 12.76 -13.17 16.55
CA LEU A 463 12.52 -12.57 17.86
C LEU A 463 13.85 -12.37 18.58
N ALA A 464 14.02 -11.22 19.24
CA ALA A 464 15.24 -10.90 19.99
C ALA A 464 15.54 -11.90 21.12
N ASP A 465 14.49 -12.43 21.78
CA ASP A 465 14.62 -13.40 22.86
C ASP A 465 13.46 -14.41 22.89
N ALA A 466 13.48 -15.29 23.91
CA ALA A 466 12.51 -16.35 24.10
C ALA A 466 11.17 -15.91 24.74
N ALA A 467 10.90 -14.61 24.92
CA ALA A 467 9.72 -14.12 25.66
C ALA A 467 8.40 -14.65 25.08
N ALA A 468 8.31 -14.82 23.76
CA ALA A 468 7.13 -15.35 23.10
C ALA A 468 6.95 -16.88 23.23
N LEU A 469 7.97 -17.59 23.72
CA LEU A 469 7.89 -19.03 23.99
C LEU A 469 7.26 -19.26 25.36
N ALA A 470 6.26 -20.14 25.41
CA ALA A 470 5.54 -20.48 26.63
C ALA A 470 5.24 -21.98 26.67
N ASN A 471 4.98 -22.52 27.87
CA ASN A 471 4.61 -23.93 28.03
C ASN A 471 3.29 -24.29 27.34
N SER A 472 2.45 -23.29 27.02
CA SER A 472 1.24 -23.46 26.23
C SER A 472 1.20 -22.41 25.11
N LEU A 473 1.12 -22.90 23.88
CA LEU A 473 1.03 -22.10 22.65
C LEU A 473 -0.28 -22.46 21.95
N ASP A 474 -1.14 -21.46 21.73
CA ASP A 474 -2.49 -21.62 21.19
C ASP A 474 -2.91 -20.45 20.28
N ASP A 475 -4.17 -20.44 19.83
CA ASP A 475 -4.81 -19.34 19.09
C ASP A 475 -4.05 -18.85 17.85
N ASN A 476 -3.41 -19.77 17.11
CA ASN A 476 -2.59 -19.44 15.94
C ASN A 476 -1.48 -18.43 16.27
N ARG A 477 -0.91 -18.49 17.48
CA ARG A 477 0.20 -17.60 17.89
C ARG A 477 1.34 -17.60 16.89
N PHE A 478 1.63 -18.76 16.33
CA PHE A 478 2.52 -18.92 15.20
C PHE A 478 1.79 -19.66 14.08
N ARG A 479 1.68 -19.05 12.90
CA ARG A 479 1.02 -19.62 11.72
C ARG A 479 1.99 -19.67 10.54
N ASP A 480 2.44 -20.89 10.24
CA ASP A 480 3.40 -21.23 9.20
C ASP A 480 4.62 -20.29 9.24
N VAL A 481 5.41 -20.38 10.30
CA VAL A 481 6.63 -19.56 10.48
C VAL A 481 7.87 -20.43 10.67
N THR A 482 8.97 -20.02 10.04
CA THR A 482 10.30 -20.48 10.39
C THR A 482 10.87 -19.53 11.44
N LEU A 483 10.91 -19.98 12.70
CA LEU A 483 11.22 -19.17 13.86
C LEU A 483 12.73 -19.17 14.17
N PHE A 484 13.29 -17.97 14.32
CA PHE A 484 14.63 -17.69 14.83
C PHE A 484 14.50 -16.89 16.13
N VAL A 485 15.21 -17.31 17.18
CA VAL A 485 15.10 -16.72 18.52
C VAL A 485 16.49 -16.36 19.01
N GLY A 486 16.90 -15.09 18.83
CA GLY A 486 18.20 -14.58 19.27
C GLY A 486 19.36 -15.57 19.06
N ASP A 487 20.24 -15.65 20.06
CA ASP A 487 21.30 -16.66 20.16
C ASP A 487 20.88 -17.88 21.02
N LEU A 488 19.56 -18.16 21.10
CA LEU A 488 19.05 -19.24 21.95
C LEU A 488 19.48 -20.62 21.40
N PRO A 489 20.26 -21.42 22.15
CA PRO A 489 20.79 -22.70 21.64
C PRO A 489 19.76 -23.83 21.64
N GLY A 490 18.66 -23.67 22.38
CA GLY A 490 17.60 -24.68 22.53
C GLY A 490 16.52 -24.22 23.49
N TRP A 491 15.44 -24.99 23.59
CA TRP A 491 14.28 -24.67 24.43
C TRP A 491 13.94 -25.84 25.35
N SER A 492 13.80 -25.60 26.65
CA SER A 492 13.42 -26.60 27.63
C SER A 492 12.10 -26.28 28.31
N ALA A 493 11.20 -27.26 28.41
CA ALA A 493 9.92 -27.15 29.11
C ALA A 493 9.63 -28.40 29.95
N ALA A 494 8.94 -28.24 31.08
CA ALA A 494 8.50 -29.38 31.87
C ALA A 494 7.34 -30.11 31.17
N THR A 495 6.36 -29.35 30.68
CA THR A 495 5.26 -29.80 29.82
C THR A 495 5.12 -28.77 28.72
N LEU A 496 4.85 -29.23 27.50
CA LEU A 496 4.69 -28.37 26.32
C LEU A 496 3.40 -28.75 25.58
N ASP A 497 2.43 -27.84 25.57
CA ASP A 497 1.17 -27.98 24.84
C ASP A 497 1.14 -27.00 23.65
N ILE A 498 1.06 -27.53 22.43
CA ILE A 498 1.00 -26.77 21.18
C ILE A 498 -0.35 -27.04 20.51
N GLY A 499 -1.27 -26.10 20.63
CA GLY A 499 -2.60 -26.13 20.02
C GLY A 499 -2.70 -25.16 18.84
N ASN A 500 -3.22 -25.59 17.69
CA ASN A 500 -3.53 -24.71 16.55
C ASN A 500 -2.38 -23.76 16.14
N CYS A 501 -1.13 -24.19 16.30
CA CYS A 501 0.06 -23.44 15.89
C CYS A 501 0.84 -24.24 14.85
N ALA A 502 1.48 -23.55 13.90
CA ALA A 502 2.30 -24.13 12.86
C ALA A 502 3.65 -23.39 12.80
N PHE A 503 4.72 -24.00 13.31
CA PHE A 503 6.06 -23.40 13.24
C PHE A 503 7.16 -24.45 13.25
N ARG A 504 8.33 -24.05 12.74
CA ARG A 504 9.58 -24.81 12.86
C ARG A 504 10.72 -23.92 13.33
N PHE A 505 11.72 -24.47 14.02
CA PHE A 505 12.93 -23.71 14.34
C PHE A 505 13.87 -23.63 13.13
N GLY A 506 14.36 -22.44 12.81
CA GLY A 506 15.27 -22.21 11.68
C GLY A 506 16.75 -22.39 12.01
N ALA A 507 17.12 -22.34 13.30
CA ALA A 507 18.51 -22.50 13.74
C ALA A 507 18.96 -23.97 13.59
N THR A 508 20.10 -24.19 12.95
CA THR A 508 20.65 -25.53 12.76
C THR A 508 21.14 -26.09 14.10
N GLY A 509 20.70 -27.29 14.46
CA GLY A 509 21.08 -27.92 15.73
C GLY A 509 20.31 -27.44 16.97
N PHE A 510 19.20 -26.71 16.78
CA PHE A 510 18.32 -26.32 17.88
C PHE A 510 17.68 -27.54 18.56
N VAL A 511 17.83 -27.66 19.88
CA VAL A 511 17.32 -28.79 20.66
C VAL A 511 16.13 -28.37 21.51
N VAL A 512 15.00 -29.06 21.36
CA VAL A 512 13.84 -28.93 22.26
C VAL A 512 13.86 -30.08 23.27
N SER A 513 13.92 -29.76 24.56
CA SER A 513 13.94 -30.72 25.67
C SER A 513 12.65 -30.64 26.48
N VAL A 514 11.81 -31.68 26.41
CA VAL A 514 10.59 -31.78 27.22
C VAL A 514 10.74 -32.92 28.23
N THR A 515 10.70 -32.61 29.52
CA THR A 515 10.91 -33.63 30.57
C THR A 515 9.63 -34.39 30.95
N GLY A 516 8.47 -33.83 30.63
CA GLY A 516 7.13 -34.38 30.87
C GLY A 516 6.36 -34.55 29.56
N ASP A 517 5.12 -34.06 29.52
CA ASP A 517 4.25 -34.28 28.36
C ASP A 517 4.52 -33.29 27.22
N LEU A 518 4.58 -33.79 25.99
CA LEU A 518 4.48 -32.99 24.77
C LEU A 518 3.14 -33.29 24.09
N ARG A 519 2.27 -32.30 23.97
CA ARG A 519 1.01 -32.40 23.22
C ARG A 519 1.04 -31.47 22.02
N VAL A 520 0.72 -32.02 20.85
CA VAL A 520 0.55 -31.23 19.62
C VAL A 520 -0.85 -31.54 19.07
N ASP A 521 -1.72 -30.54 19.05
CA ASP A 521 -3.11 -30.65 18.60
C ASP A 521 -3.43 -29.55 17.58
N GLY A 522 -4.12 -29.92 16.49
CA GLY A 522 -4.52 -28.98 15.43
C GLY A 522 -3.38 -28.19 14.75
N GLY A 523 -2.11 -28.61 14.90
CA GLY A 523 -0.93 -27.82 14.54
C GLY A 523 0.22 -28.62 13.89
N ARG A 524 1.31 -27.91 13.57
CA ARG A 524 2.58 -28.46 13.06
C ARG A 524 3.75 -27.93 13.90
N PHE A 525 4.57 -28.82 14.41
CA PHE A 525 5.75 -28.49 15.23
C PHE A 525 6.96 -29.25 14.69
N GLY A 526 8.04 -28.55 14.37
CA GLY A 526 9.20 -29.14 13.71
C GLY A 526 10.53 -28.42 13.87
#